data_AF-A0A8H7GDL7-F1
#
_entry.id   AF-A0A8H7GDL7-F1
#
_cell.length_a   1.000
_cell.length_b   1.000
_cell.length_c   1.000
_cell.angle_alpha   90.00
_cell.angle_beta   90.00
_cell.angle_gamma   90.00
#
_symmetry.space_group_name_H-M   'P 1'
#
loop_
_entity.id
_entity.type
_entity.pdbx_description
1 polymer ?
#
loop_
_entity_poly.entity_id
_entity_poly.type
_entity_poly.pdbx_seq_one_letter_code
_entity_poly.pdbx_strand_id
1 'polypeptide(L)'
;MPSSKTPSFIQVGAGYVRALLTDPSYFLYLSTLVIAGDAVLTQLIIRFVSYTEIDWATYMIQTDLYIHGERDYAQIKGPTGPLVYPAGHVQVFRLLHDLTNGGINVAFAQQIFGALYLLSLTLTCAIYHQAGGVPNWIVFLLPLSKRLHSIFVLRLFNDCWALVAVQAAILSYQTGWDDLGTVLFRSVVSELCRTATNTGFSAALSVKMSILLYLPGLLVILFKRGGPLNTLRHTITIALTQTLIALPFLLNNWRSYLIYAFDLSRVFMYKWTVNWRFVDEDTFLSSGWAKGLLIAHVSTLVAFGLFRWCNKDGGAWKVLDRGLRRPALPASLAPITADRK
;
A
#
# COMPACT_ATOMS: atom_id res chain seq x y z
N MET A 1 -10.58 57.64 17.80
CA MET A 1 -10.95 56.35 18.45
C MET A 1 -11.46 55.42 17.36
N PRO A 2 -10.75 54.34 17.00
CA PRO A 2 -11.27 53.37 16.05
C PRO A 2 -12.35 52.52 16.74
N SER A 3 -13.57 52.56 16.22
CA SER A 3 -14.70 51.73 16.65
C SER A 3 -14.34 50.25 16.41
N SER A 4 -13.99 49.52 17.48
CA SER A 4 -13.88 48.06 17.45
C SER A 4 -15.28 47.46 17.31
N LYS A 5 -15.73 47.24 16.07
CA LYS A 5 -16.96 46.49 15.82
C LYS A 5 -16.73 45.05 16.28
N THR A 6 -17.43 44.62 17.33
CA THR A 6 -17.48 43.22 17.76
C THR A 6 -17.95 42.35 16.58
N PRO A 7 -17.21 41.28 16.23
CA PRO A 7 -17.56 40.44 15.10
C PRO A 7 -18.92 39.77 15.34
N SER A 8 -19.73 39.65 14.29
CA SER A 8 -21.04 38.98 14.40
C SER A 8 -20.86 37.48 14.66
N PHE A 9 -21.85 36.82 15.27
CA PHE A 9 -21.83 35.37 15.51
C PHE A 9 -21.49 34.55 14.25
N ILE A 10 -21.92 35.01 13.08
CA ILE A 10 -21.63 34.37 11.78
C ILE A 10 -20.15 34.50 11.41
N GLN A 11 -19.54 35.66 11.65
CA GLN A 11 -18.11 35.89 11.39
C GLN A 11 -17.22 35.06 12.32
N VAL A 12 -17.64 34.94 13.59
CA VAL A 12 -16.99 34.08 14.58
C VAL A 12 -17.07 32.61 14.16
N GLY A 13 -18.26 32.13 13.77
CA GLY A 13 -18.46 30.76 13.27
C GLY A 13 -17.64 30.45 12.01
N ALA A 14 -17.63 31.36 11.04
CA ALA A 14 -16.81 31.22 9.83
C ALA A 14 -15.30 31.18 10.15
N GLY A 15 -14.86 31.92 11.17
CA GLY A 15 -13.49 31.88 11.67
C GLY A 15 -13.10 30.49 12.20
N TYR A 16 -13.97 29.87 13.01
CA TYR A 16 -13.74 28.53 13.53
C TYR A 16 -13.72 27.45 12.44
N VAL A 17 -14.64 27.52 11.47
CA VAL A 17 -14.65 26.59 10.33
C VAL A 17 -13.37 26.73 9.51
N ARG A 18 -12.95 27.97 9.21
CA ARG A 18 -11.71 28.21 8.48
C ARG A 18 -10.49 27.67 9.23
N ALA A 19 -10.42 27.88 10.55
CA ALA A 19 -9.36 27.31 11.39
C ALA A 19 -9.38 25.78 11.32
N LEU A 20 -10.53 25.13 11.52
CA LEU A 20 -10.66 23.67 11.41
C LEU A 20 -10.17 23.11 10.06
N LEU A 21 -10.46 23.82 8.96
CA LEU A 21 -10.14 23.39 7.60
C LEU A 21 -8.69 23.64 7.16
N THR A 22 -7.99 24.59 7.80
CA THR A 22 -6.69 25.07 7.31
C THR A 22 -5.57 25.10 8.34
N ASP A 23 -5.87 25.15 9.63
CA ASP A 23 -4.87 25.23 10.69
C ASP A 23 -4.40 23.82 11.08
N PRO A 24 -3.11 23.48 10.86
CA PRO A 24 -2.55 22.15 11.15
C PRO A 24 -2.80 21.64 12.58
N SER A 25 -2.97 22.54 13.56
CA SER A 25 -3.25 22.18 14.94
C SER A 25 -4.56 21.40 15.11
N TYR A 26 -5.53 21.57 14.20
CA TYR A 26 -6.80 20.86 14.24
C TYR A 26 -6.85 19.59 13.38
N PHE A 27 -5.75 19.24 12.69
CA PHE A 27 -5.71 18.13 11.74
C PHE A 27 -6.12 16.80 12.39
N LEU A 28 -5.59 16.50 13.58
CA LEU A 28 -5.87 15.25 14.28
C LEU A 28 -7.33 15.16 14.73
N TYR A 29 -7.89 16.25 15.28
CA TYR A 29 -9.29 16.31 15.67
C TYR A 29 -10.21 16.06 14.49
N LEU A 30 -9.95 16.73 13.37
CA LEU A 30 -10.73 16.53 12.15
C LEU A 30 -10.61 15.08 11.65
N SER A 31 -9.40 14.53 11.64
CA SER A 31 -9.15 13.15 11.21
C SER A 31 -9.91 12.14 12.07
N THR A 32 -9.91 12.29 13.40
CA THR A 32 -10.66 11.41 14.30
C THR A 32 -12.17 11.46 14.01
N LEU A 33 -12.73 12.66 13.79
CA LEU A 33 -14.15 12.81 13.45
C LEU A 33 -14.49 12.15 12.11
N VAL A 34 -13.64 12.34 11.10
CA VAL A 34 -13.82 11.73 9.78
C VAL A 34 -13.73 10.20 9.86
N ILE A 35 -12.72 9.66 10.57
CA ILE A 35 -12.58 8.21 10.76
C ILE A 35 -13.79 7.62 11.49
N ALA A 36 -14.28 8.28 12.54
CA ALA A 36 -15.46 7.82 13.28
C ALA A 36 -16.73 7.85 12.41
N GLY A 37 -16.94 8.92 11.64
CA GLY A 37 -18.05 9.01 10.70
C GLY A 37 -17.97 7.94 9.60
N ASP A 38 -16.77 7.67 9.10
CA ASP A 38 -16.56 6.68 8.05
C ASP A 38 -16.65 5.24 8.57
N ALA A 39 -16.35 5.00 9.85
CA ALA A 39 -16.62 3.73 10.50
C ALA A 39 -18.13 3.42 10.50
N VAL A 40 -18.96 4.42 10.80
CA VAL A 40 -20.42 4.28 10.71
C VAL A 40 -20.84 4.05 9.26
N LEU A 41 -20.33 4.85 8.31
CA LEU A 41 -20.63 4.68 6.88
C LEU A 41 -20.26 3.27 6.39
N THR A 42 -19.08 2.78 6.75
CA THR A 42 -18.61 1.43 6.38
C THR A 42 -19.55 0.35 6.92
N GLN A 43 -20.01 0.47 8.17
CA GLN A 43 -20.99 -0.47 8.73
C GLN A 43 -22.35 -0.39 8.03
N LEU A 44 -22.81 0.81 7.69
CA LEU A 44 -24.03 0.99 6.90
C LEU A 44 -23.89 0.34 5.52
N ILE A 45 -22.73 0.46 4.87
CA ILE A 45 -22.47 -0.19 3.58
C ILE A 45 -22.51 -1.71 3.72
N ILE A 46 -21.83 -2.30 4.72
CA ILE A 46 -21.85 -3.75 4.95
C ILE A 46 -23.28 -4.24 5.22
N ARG A 47 -24.09 -3.46 5.93
CA ARG A 47 -25.46 -3.85 6.29
C ARG A 47 -26.47 -3.71 5.15
N PHE A 48 -26.35 -2.67 4.33
CA PHE A 48 -27.40 -2.28 3.38
C PHE A 48 -27.03 -2.48 1.91
N VAL A 49 -25.76 -2.75 1.59
CA VAL A 49 -25.31 -2.98 0.22
C VAL A 49 -24.90 -4.44 0.05
N SER A 50 -25.47 -5.10 -0.96
CA SER A 50 -25.19 -6.50 -1.24
C SER A 50 -23.71 -6.74 -1.57
N TYR A 51 -23.16 -7.80 -0.96
CA TYR A 51 -21.85 -8.35 -1.30
C TYR A 51 -21.80 -8.74 -2.78
N THR A 52 -20.67 -8.48 -3.44
CA THR A 52 -20.45 -8.85 -4.85
C THR A 52 -19.22 -9.74 -4.94
N GLU A 53 -19.46 -11.03 -5.12
CA GLU A 53 -18.39 -12.02 -5.33
C GLU A 53 -17.64 -11.75 -6.64
N ILE A 54 -16.32 -11.73 -6.56
CA ILE A 54 -15.43 -11.65 -7.72
C ILE A 54 -14.31 -12.67 -7.53
N ASP A 55 -13.44 -12.45 -6.54
CA ASP A 55 -12.23 -13.26 -6.34
C ASP A 55 -12.15 -13.95 -4.98
N TRP A 56 -13.07 -13.70 -4.04
CA TRP A 56 -12.99 -14.28 -2.69
C TRP A 56 -13.07 -15.81 -2.74
N ALA A 57 -14.02 -16.35 -3.49
CA ALA A 57 -14.14 -17.80 -3.71
C ALA A 57 -12.87 -18.38 -4.35
N THR A 58 -12.26 -17.67 -5.30
CA THR A 58 -10.98 -18.06 -5.90
C THR A 58 -9.87 -18.10 -4.85
N TYR A 59 -9.77 -17.09 -3.99
CA TYR A 59 -8.74 -17.06 -2.94
C TYR A 59 -8.91 -18.22 -1.95
N MET A 60 -10.14 -18.56 -1.57
CA MET A 60 -10.42 -19.69 -0.68
C MET A 60 -10.04 -21.03 -1.32
N ILE A 61 -10.46 -21.27 -2.57
CA ILE A 61 -10.12 -22.51 -3.30
C ILE A 61 -8.61 -22.64 -3.51
N GLN A 62 -7.92 -21.56 -3.87
CA GLN A 62 -6.46 -21.56 -4.00
C GLN A 62 -5.76 -21.88 -2.67
N THR A 63 -6.33 -21.37 -1.57
CA THR A 63 -5.84 -21.63 -0.21
C THR A 63 -6.09 -23.09 0.18
N ASP A 64 -7.25 -23.66 -0.16
CA ASP A 64 -7.55 -25.08 0.06
C ASP A 64 -6.54 -25.98 -0.65
N LEU A 65 -6.26 -25.74 -1.94
CA LEU A 65 -5.25 -26.51 -2.68
C LEU A 65 -3.89 -26.46 -1.98
N TYR A 66 -3.50 -25.28 -1.49
CA TYR A 66 -2.28 -25.12 -0.69
C TYR A 66 -2.34 -25.89 0.64
N ILE A 67 -3.45 -25.84 1.38
CA ILE A 67 -3.60 -26.59 2.64
C ILE A 67 -3.49 -28.10 2.38
N HIS A 68 -4.03 -28.60 1.27
CA HIS A 68 -3.95 -30.01 0.85
C HIS A 68 -2.58 -30.45 0.32
N GLY A 69 -1.59 -29.55 0.28
CA GLY A 69 -0.20 -29.89 -0.05
C GLY A 69 0.27 -29.44 -1.43
N GLU A 70 -0.57 -28.77 -2.23
CA GLU A 70 -0.13 -28.27 -3.54
C GLU A 70 0.88 -27.11 -3.37
N ARG A 71 2.01 -27.20 -4.07
CA ARG A 71 3.12 -26.23 -4.03
C ARG A 71 3.57 -25.79 -5.43
N ASP A 72 2.96 -26.30 -6.49
CA ASP A 72 3.18 -25.84 -7.86
C ASP A 72 2.12 -24.79 -8.23
N TYR A 73 2.57 -23.54 -8.45
CA TYR A 73 1.70 -22.43 -8.86
C TYR A 73 0.91 -22.71 -10.14
N ALA A 74 1.44 -23.54 -11.04
CA ALA A 74 0.76 -23.94 -12.26
C ALA A 74 -0.49 -24.80 -12.01
N GLN A 75 -0.61 -25.40 -10.82
CA GLN A 75 -1.74 -26.23 -10.39
C GLN A 75 -2.69 -25.53 -9.42
N ILE A 76 -2.24 -24.44 -8.76
CA ILE A 76 -3.08 -23.67 -7.84
C ILE A 76 -3.98 -22.73 -8.66
N LYS A 77 -5.25 -23.12 -8.86
CA LYS A 77 -6.23 -22.34 -9.64
C LYS A 77 -7.60 -22.31 -8.97
N GLY A 78 -8.34 -21.22 -9.17
CA GLY A 78 -9.74 -21.10 -8.80
C GLY A 78 -10.59 -20.58 -9.96
N PRO A 79 -11.88 -20.29 -9.72
CA PRO A 79 -12.85 -19.93 -10.76
C PRO A 79 -12.45 -18.72 -11.62
N THR A 80 -11.73 -17.76 -11.04
CA THR A 80 -11.27 -16.56 -11.77
C THR A 80 -9.84 -16.67 -12.33
N GLY A 81 -9.18 -17.82 -12.16
CA GLY A 81 -7.90 -18.12 -12.78
C GLY A 81 -6.84 -18.69 -11.83
N PRO A 82 -5.59 -18.80 -12.31
CA PRO A 82 -4.48 -19.30 -11.51
C PRO A 82 -4.09 -18.35 -10.38
N LEU A 83 -3.31 -18.86 -9.42
CA LEU A 83 -2.64 -18.06 -8.39
C LEU A 83 -1.50 -17.27 -9.01
N VAL A 84 -1.55 -15.96 -8.79
CA VAL A 84 -0.73 -14.97 -9.53
C VAL A 84 -0.12 -13.93 -8.61
N TYR A 85 -0.36 -14.11 -7.33
CA TYR A 85 0.18 -13.29 -6.27
C TYR A 85 1.36 -14.02 -5.67
N PRO A 86 2.39 -13.30 -5.21
CA PRO A 86 3.51 -13.96 -4.56
C PRO A 86 3.09 -14.66 -3.26
N ALA A 87 4.01 -15.43 -2.68
CA ALA A 87 3.70 -16.40 -1.64
C ALA A 87 3.08 -15.84 -0.35
N GLY A 88 3.20 -14.53 -0.08
CA GLY A 88 2.57 -13.88 1.07
C GLY A 88 1.06 -13.81 0.98
N HIS A 89 0.51 -13.72 -0.24
CA HIS A 89 -0.93 -13.79 -0.46
C HIS A 89 -1.52 -15.08 0.13
N VAL A 90 -0.89 -16.22 -0.16
CA VAL A 90 -1.33 -17.52 0.34
C VAL A 90 -1.35 -17.58 1.87
N GLN A 91 -0.37 -16.95 2.54
CA GLN A 91 -0.32 -16.92 4.00
C GLN A 91 -1.42 -16.03 4.61
N VAL A 92 -1.68 -14.86 4.00
CA VAL A 92 -2.78 -13.98 4.42
C VAL A 92 -4.12 -14.70 4.28
N PHE A 93 -4.36 -15.32 3.12
CA PHE A 93 -5.64 -15.97 2.85
C PHE A 93 -5.81 -17.30 3.57
N ARG A 94 -4.71 -17.96 3.97
CA ARG A 94 -4.75 -19.06 4.95
C ARG A 94 -5.28 -18.61 6.32
N LEU A 95 -4.77 -17.51 6.86
CA LEU A 95 -5.28 -16.98 8.12
C LEU A 95 -6.77 -16.61 8.01
N LEU A 96 -7.16 -15.98 6.90
CA LEU A 96 -8.55 -15.62 6.65
C LEU A 96 -9.44 -16.85 6.49
N HIS A 97 -8.97 -17.87 5.78
CA HIS A 97 -9.65 -19.15 5.63
C HIS A 97 -9.94 -19.79 6.99
N ASP A 98 -8.94 -19.85 7.87
CA ASP A 98 -9.09 -20.41 9.22
C ASP A 98 -10.08 -19.60 10.08
N LEU A 99 -10.04 -18.27 9.98
CA LEU A 99 -10.93 -17.38 10.73
C LEU A 99 -12.38 -17.37 10.22
N THR A 100 -12.61 -17.71 8.96
CA THR A 100 -13.92 -17.58 8.29
C THR A 100 -14.60 -18.92 8.02
N ASN A 101 -14.14 -19.98 8.70
CA ASN A 101 -14.63 -21.36 8.50
C ASN A 101 -14.54 -21.79 7.04
N GLY A 102 -13.34 -21.68 6.46
CA GLY A 102 -13.08 -22.02 5.08
C GLY A 102 -13.64 -21.02 4.06
N GLY A 103 -13.85 -19.78 4.46
CA GLY A 103 -14.40 -18.74 3.59
C GLY A 103 -15.92 -18.66 3.53
N ILE A 104 -16.64 -19.55 4.24
CA ILE A 104 -18.10 -19.60 4.26
C ILE A 104 -18.68 -18.38 4.98
N ASN A 105 -18.03 -17.92 6.06
CA ASN A 105 -18.49 -16.77 6.83
C ASN A 105 -18.04 -15.44 6.21
N VAL A 106 -18.65 -15.11 5.05
CA VAL A 106 -18.37 -13.86 4.33
C VAL A 106 -18.70 -12.63 5.16
N ALA A 107 -19.75 -12.67 5.99
CA ALA A 107 -20.12 -11.55 6.86
C ALA A 107 -18.98 -11.19 7.83
N PHE A 108 -18.34 -12.20 8.42
CA PHE A 108 -17.17 -11.98 9.26
C PHE A 108 -15.97 -11.48 8.46
N ALA A 109 -15.74 -12.01 7.25
CA ALA A 109 -14.72 -11.49 6.34
C ALA A 109 -14.93 -10.00 6.02
N GLN A 110 -16.17 -9.57 5.76
CA GLN A 110 -16.50 -8.16 5.52
C GLN A 110 -16.17 -7.28 6.73
N GLN A 111 -16.35 -7.79 7.95
CA GLN A 111 -15.95 -7.06 9.18
C GLN A 111 -14.43 -6.94 9.31
N ILE A 112 -13.68 -8.00 8.98
CA ILE A 112 -12.20 -7.95 8.94
C ILE A 112 -11.74 -6.91 7.91
N PHE A 113 -12.31 -6.94 6.70
CA PHE A 113 -11.96 -5.96 5.67
C PHE A 113 -12.46 -4.54 5.97
N GLY A 114 -13.54 -4.39 6.73
CA GLY A 114 -14.01 -3.10 7.25
C GLY A 114 -13.02 -2.51 8.26
N ALA A 115 -12.51 -3.33 9.19
CA ALA A 115 -11.44 -2.91 10.09
C ALA A 115 -10.15 -2.58 9.33
N LEU A 116 -9.80 -3.37 8.31
CA LEU A 116 -8.65 -3.13 7.43
C LEU A 116 -8.79 -1.81 6.66
N TYR A 117 -10.00 -1.47 6.21
CA TYR A 117 -10.29 -0.18 5.57
C TYR A 117 -10.07 1.00 6.51
N LEU A 118 -10.62 0.93 7.73
CA LEU A 118 -10.45 1.98 8.73
C LEU A 118 -8.98 2.14 9.15
N LEU A 119 -8.23 1.03 9.23
CA LEU A 119 -6.79 1.07 9.41
C LEU A 119 -6.10 1.79 8.24
N SER A 120 -6.46 1.49 6.99
CA SER A 120 -5.93 2.18 5.82
C SER A 120 -6.20 3.68 5.84
N LEU A 121 -7.42 4.09 6.21
CA LEU A 121 -7.80 5.49 6.37
C LEU A 121 -6.99 6.17 7.47
N THR A 122 -6.85 5.51 8.62
CA THR A 122 -6.08 6.02 9.76
C THR A 122 -4.61 6.20 9.40
N LEU A 123 -3.99 5.22 8.74
CA LEU A 123 -2.61 5.30 8.27
C LEU A 123 -2.45 6.43 7.24
N THR A 124 -3.41 6.61 6.34
CA THR A 124 -3.39 7.74 5.37
C THR A 124 -3.40 9.09 6.08
N CYS A 125 -4.27 9.26 7.08
CA CYS A 125 -4.31 10.47 7.89
C CYS A 125 -2.99 10.69 8.63
N ALA A 126 -2.41 9.64 9.22
CA ALA A 126 -1.11 9.72 9.90
C ALA A 126 0.04 10.10 8.95
N ILE A 127 0.04 9.54 7.73
CA ILE A 127 1.03 9.88 6.69
C ILE A 127 0.91 11.34 6.29
N TYR A 128 -0.31 11.88 6.13
CA TYR A 128 -0.54 13.28 5.80
C TYR A 128 -0.15 14.22 6.95
N HIS A 129 -0.47 13.84 8.18
CA HIS A 129 -0.05 14.58 9.37
C HIS A 129 1.47 14.67 9.44
N GLN A 130 2.15 13.53 9.26
CA GLN A 130 3.61 13.44 9.32
C GLN A 130 4.28 14.14 8.14
N ALA A 131 3.71 14.05 6.93
CA ALA A 131 4.21 14.75 5.74
C ALA A 131 4.28 16.26 5.96
N GLY A 132 3.30 16.83 6.68
CA GLY A 132 3.20 18.28 6.85
C GLY A 132 2.78 19.00 5.57
N GLY A 133 2.30 20.23 5.70
CA GLY A 133 1.90 21.07 4.56
C GLY A 133 0.62 20.63 3.84
N VAL A 134 -0.08 19.60 4.32
CA VAL A 134 -1.38 19.15 3.80
C VAL A 134 -2.51 19.93 4.50
N PRO A 135 -3.35 20.68 3.75
CA PRO A 135 -4.54 21.31 4.33
C PRO A 135 -5.51 20.28 4.92
N ASN A 136 -6.08 20.58 6.09
CA ASN A 136 -6.95 19.65 6.81
C ASN A 136 -8.19 19.23 6.00
N TRP A 137 -8.74 20.13 5.18
CA TRP A 137 -9.94 19.85 4.38
C TRP A 137 -9.79 18.64 3.44
N ILE A 138 -8.57 18.27 3.05
CA ILE A 138 -8.32 17.08 2.21
C ILE A 138 -8.79 15.79 2.89
N VAL A 139 -8.78 15.74 4.23
CA VAL A 139 -9.23 14.56 4.99
C VAL A 139 -10.69 14.21 4.70
N PHE A 140 -11.54 15.20 4.41
CA PHE A 140 -12.94 14.94 4.02
C PHE A 140 -13.09 14.20 2.70
N LEU A 141 -12.09 14.27 1.81
CA LEU A 141 -12.17 13.59 0.50
C LEU A 141 -11.87 12.09 0.59
N LEU A 142 -11.15 11.66 1.63
CA LEU A 142 -10.74 10.28 1.83
C LEU A 142 -11.93 9.28 1.91
N PRO A 143 -12.97 9.52 2.73
CA PRO A 143 -14.13 8.63 2.83
C PRO A 143 -15.07 8.69 1.60
N LEU A 144 -15.00 9.76 0.78
CA LEU A 144 -15.96 9.93 -0.33
C LEU A 144 -15.74 8.96 -1.50
N SER A 145 -14.66 8.17 -1.46
CA SER A 145 -14.40 7.17 -2.48
C SER A 145 -15.32 5.95 -2.32
N LYS A 146 -16.41 5.94 -3.09
CA LYS A 146 -17.28 4.74 -3.27
C LYS A 146 -16.46 3.51 -3.70
N ARG A 147 -15.43 3.71 -4.50
CA ARG A 147 -14.61 2.62 -5.04
C ARG A 147 -13.78 1.95 -3.96
N LEU A 148 -13.18 2.71 -3.04
CA LEU A 148 -12.39 2.14 -1.95
C LEU A 148 -13.27 1.26 -1.04
N HIS A 149 -14.41 1.79 -0.60
CA HIS A 149 -15.40 1.02 0.15
C HIS A 149 -15.77 -0.29 -0.57
N SER A 150 -16.06 -0.20 -1.86
CA SER A 150 -16.45 -1.37 -2.64
C SER A 150 -15.31 -2.40 -2.79
N ILE A 151 -14.06 -1.97 -2.96
CA ILE A 151 -12.90 -2.86 -3.06
C ILE A 151 -12.64 -3.58 -1.71
N PHE A 152 -12.70 -2.84 -0.61
CA PHE A 152 -12.46 -3.40 0.71
C PHE A 152 -13.62 -4.30 1.16
N VAL A 153 -14.82 -3.75 1.35
CA VAL A 153 -15.88 -4.46 2.08
C VAL A 153 -16.90 -5.19 1.21
N LEU A 154 -16.95 -4.91 -0.10
CA LEU A 154 -17.90 -5.57 -1.01
C LEU A 154 -17.26 -6.60 -1.95
N ARG A 155 -15.94 -6.57 -2.13
CA ARG A 155 -15.19 -7.47 -3.03
C ARG A 155 -14.09 -8.25 -2.34
N LEU A 156 -13.60 -7.78 -1.18
CA LEU A 156 -12.59 -8.46 -0.35
C LEU A 156 -11.26 -8.72 -1.11
N PHE A 157 -10.79 -7.73 -1.88
CA PHE A 157 -9.61 -7.90 -2.73
C PHE A 157 -8.29 -7.98 -1.95
N ASN A 158 -7.38 -8.81 -2.47
CA ASN A 158 -6.01 -8.95 -1.96
C ASN A 158 -5.25 -7.60 -1.86
N ASP A 159 -5.53 -6.67 -2.79
CA ASP A 159 -4.96 -5.32 -2.84
C ASP A 159 -5.02 -4.57 -1.51
N CYS A 160 -6.06 -4.77 -0.72
CA CYS A 160 -6.27 -4.10 0.56
C CYS A 160 -5.14 -4.39 1.55
N TRP A 161 -4.70 -5.64 1.63
CA TRP A 161 -3.63 -6.07 2.52
C TRP A 161 -2.28 -5.50 2.07
N ALA A 162 -2.01 -5.54 0.77
CA ALA A 162 -0.79 -4.95 0.21
C ALA A 162 -0.73 -3.43 0.46
N LEU A 163 -1.85 -2.72 0.28
CA LEU A 163 -1.94 -1.28 0.48
C LEU A 163 -1.68 -0.87 1.94
N VAL A 164 -2.34 -1.52 2.89
CA VAL A 164 -2.16 -1.23 4.33
C VAL A 164 -0.72 -1.47 4.76
N ALA A 165 -0.11 -2.57 4.30
CA ALA A 165 1.29 -2.86 4.61
C ALA A 165 2.25 -1.81 4.03
N VAL A 166 2.02 -1.33 2.80
CA VAL A 166 2.80 -0.21 2.23
C VAL A 166 2.58 1.09 2.98
N GLN A 167 1.35 1.43 3.37
CA GLN A 167 1.07 2.64 4.14
C GLN A 167 1.79 2.62 5.49
N ALA A 168 1.76 1.49 6.20
CA ALA A 168 2.49 1.32 7.45
C ALA A 168 4.01 1.44 7.25
N ALA A 169 4.54 0.90 6.14
CA ALA A 169 5.95 1.05 5.78
C ALA A 169 6.33 2.52 5.52
N ILE A 170 5.51 3.24 4.74
CA ILE A 170 5.71 4.66 4.45
C ILE A 170 5.75 5.47 5.75
N LEU A 171 4.78 5.26 6.64
CA LEU A 171 4.73 5.97 7.93
C LEU A 171 5.98 5.70 8.77
N SER A 172 6.44 4.45 8.81
CA SER A 172 7.65 4.07 9.55
C SER A 172 8.91 4.73 8.97
N TYR A 173 9.01 4.82 7.64
CA TYR A 173 10.07 5.60 7.01
C TYR A 173 9.92 7.11 7.32
N GLN A 174 8.71 7.65 7.40
CA GLN A 174 8.54 9.07 7.76
C GLN A 174 8.92 9.39 9.21
N THR A 175 8.79 8.44 10.13
CA THR A 175 9.17 8.60 11.55
C THR A 175 10.63 8.24 11.84
N GLY A 176 11.39 7.80 10.83
CA GLY A 176 12.81 7.44 10.95
C GLY A 176 13.07 6.01 11.42
N TRP A 177 12.02 5.18 11.51
CA TRP A 177 12.11 3.76 11.85
C TRP A 177 12.39 2.94 10.58
N ASP A 178 13.52 3.18 9.93
CA ASP A 178 13.83 2.63 8.61
C ASP A 178 13.89 1.09 8.60
N ASP A 179 14.34 0.48 9.70
CA ASP A 179 14.33 -0.98 9.89
C ASP A 179 12.90 -1.52 9.99
N LEU A 180 12.03 -0.86 10.77
CA LEU A 180 10.61 -1.23 10.85
C LEU A 180 9.91 -1.01 9.50
N GLY A 181 10.18 0.11 8.82
CA GLY A 181 9.65 0.38 7.49
C GLY A 181 10.07 -0.68 6.48
N THR A 182 11.31 -1.14 6.56
CA THR A 182 11.82 -2.24 5.72
C THR A 182 11.16 -3.56 6.08
N VAL A 183 10.98 -3.83 7.37
CA VAL A 183 10.26 -5.01 7.85
C VAL A 183 8.79 -4.98 7.44
N LEU A 184 8.12 -3.82 7.40
CA LEU A 184 6.71 -3.64 7.02
C LEU A 184 6.50 -3.63 5.49
N PHE A 185 7.42 -3.05 4.73
CA PHE A 185 7.47 -3.22 3.27
C PHE A 185 7.63 -4.71 2.91
N ARG A 186 8.28 -5.45 3.81
CA ARG A 186 8.48 -6.89 3.84
C ARG A 186 7.47 -7.64 4.75
N SER A 187 6.48 -6.94 5.31
CA SER A 187 5.63 -7.21 6.51
C SER A 187 5.68 -8.55 7.29
N VAL A 188 5.52 -8.39 8.60
CA VAL A 188 5.28 -9.39 9.64
C VAL A 188 3.94 -9.03 10.25
N VAL A 189 2.90 -9.84 10.00
CA VAL A 189 1.70 -9.81 10.84
C VAL A 189 1.99 -10.75 12.00
N SER A 190 2.53 -10.22 13.10
CA SER A 190 2.56 -10.95 14.37
C SER A 190 2.76 -10.00 15.55
N GLU A 191 1.66 -9.36 15.93
CA GLU A 191 1.45 -8.95 17.33
C GLU A 191 0.03 -9.31 17.79
N LEU A 192 -0.93 -9.39 16.85
CA LEU A 192 -2.27 -9.96 17.10
C LEU A 192 -2.33 -11.50 17.15
N CYS A 193 -1.26 -12.23 16.80
CA CYS A 193 -1.24 -13.70 16.73
C CYS A 193 -0.26 -14.32 17.76
N ARG A 194 -0.17 -13.73 18.97
CA ARG A 194 0.75 -14.22 20.02
C ARG A 194 0.25 -15.49 20.74
N THR A 195 -0.94 -15.97 20.38
CA THR A 195 -1.52 -17.20 20.91
C THR A 195 -1.87 -18.14 19.77
N ALA A 196 -1.15 -19.27 19.74
CA ALA A 196 -1.28 -20.44 18.87
C ALA A 196 -0.68 -20.34 17.45
N THR A 197 0.46 -21.04 17.30
CA THR A 197 1.13 -21.53 16.07
C THR A 197 2.10 -20.56 15.34
N ASN A 198 3.37 -20.99 15.25
CA ASN A 198 4.55 -20.32 14.69
C ASN A 198 4.50 -20.03 13.16
N THR A 199 3.61 -19.16 12.68
CA THR A 199 3.70 -18.66 11.28
C THR A 199 3.13 -17.26 11.14
N GLY A 200 3.95 -16.24 11.34
CA GLY A 200 3.63 -14.84 11.06
C GLY A 200 4.62 -14.22 10.08
N PHE A 201 4.34 -14.33 8.78
CA PHE A 201 5.06 -13.61 7.73
C PHE A 201 4.04 -13.10 6.71
N SER A 202 4.02 -11.80 6.42
CA SER A 202 3.17 -11.30 5.34
C SER A 202 3.77 -10.04 4.74
N ALA A 203 4.51 -10.13 3.64
CA ALA A 203 5.13 -8.97 3.03
C ALA A 203 4.21 -8.18 2.11
N ALA A 204 4.24 -6.84 2.14
CA ALA A 204 3.49 -6.04 1.16
C ALA A 204 3.86 -6.47 -0.27
N LEU A 205 5.16 -6.61 -0.55
CA LEU A 205 5.68 -7.14 -1.81
C LEU A 205 5.34 -8.61 -2.04
N SER A 206 5.29 -9.44 -0.99
CA SER A 206 4.93 -10.86 -1.15
C SER A 206 3.42 -11.08 -1.26
N VAL A 207 2.61 -10.07 -0.99
CA VAL A 207 1.15 -10.10 -1.17
C VAL A 207 0.80 -9.65 -2.59
N LYS A 208 1.48 -8.63 -3.13
CA LYS A 208 1.25 -8.19 -4.52
C LYS A 208 2.50 -7.61 -5.18
N MET A 209 2.80 -8.08 -6.39
CA MET A 209 3.96 -7.63 -7.18
C MET A 209 3.94 -6.14 -7.54
N SER A 210 2.76 -5.49 -7.59
CA SER A 210 2.66 -4.06 -7.91
C SER A 210 3.37 -3.16 -6.89
N ILE A 211 3.69 -3.67 -5.71
CA ILE A 211 4.47 -2.94 -4.71
C ILE A 211 5.91 -2.66 -5.17
N LEU A 212 6.43 -3.37 -6.18
CA LEU A 212 7.72 -3.07 -6.81
C LEU A 212 7.79 -1.63 -7.35
N LEU A 213 6.66 -1.01 -7.70
CA LEU A 213 6.61 0.37 -8.19
C LEU A 213 7.04 1.41 -7.15
N TYR A 214 7.03 1.07 -5.86
CA TYR A 214 7.52 1.94 -4.78
C TYR A 214 9.04 1.83 -4.56
N LEU A 215 9.66 0.76 -5.08
CA LEU A 215 11.07 0.44 -4.83
C LEU A 215 12.04 1.54 -5.29
N PRO A 216 11.89 2.17 -6.47
CA PRO A 216 12.79 3.25 -6.88
C PRO A 216 12.83 4.43 -5.91
N GLY A 217 11.65 4.86 -5.42
CA GLY A 217 11.55 5.92 -4.42
C GLY A 217 12.18 5.52 -3.08
N LEU A 218 11.93 4.28 -2.64
CA LEU A 218 12.52 3.74 -1.41
C LEU A 218 14.05 3.70 -1.47
N LEU A 219 14.63 3.20 -2.58
CA LEU A 219 16.07 3.12 -2.76
C LEU A 219 16.73 4.52 -2.68
N VAL A 220 16.09 5.53 -3.26
CA VAL A 220 16.58 6.91 -3.17
C VAL A 220 16.54 7.42 -1.73
N ILE A 221 15.48 7.14 -0.97
CA ILE A 221 15.37 7.53 0.44
C ILE A 221 16.49 6.87 1.27
N LEU A 222 16.65 5.56 1.15
CA LEU A 222 17.65 4.78 1.91
C LEU A 222 19.08 5.21 1.55
N PHE A 223 19.35 5.42 0.26
CA PHE A 223 20.67 5.86 -0.22
C PHE A 223 21.02 7.22 0.36
N LYS A 224 20.08 8.16 0.33
CA LYS A 224 20.29 9.49 0.88
C LYS A 224 20.46 9.46 2.40
N ARG A 225 19.66 8.66 3.14
CA ARG A 225 19.70 8.61 4.61
C ARG A 225 20.89 7.86 5.18
N GLY A 226 21.24 6.71 4.62
CA GLY A 226 22.24 5.80 5.20
C GLY A 226 23.37 5.40 4.26
N GLY A 227 23.38 5.93 3.03
CA GLY A 227 24.40 5.61 2.04
C GLY A 227 24.21 4.23 1.37
N PRO A 228 25.12 3.87 0.45
CA PRO A 228 25.09 2.62 -0.29
C PRO A 228 25.05 1.36 0.58
N LEU A 229 25.86 1.27 1.64
CA LEU A 229 25.93 0.03 2.45
C LEU A 229 24.64 -0.22 3.22
N ASN A 230 24.04 0.83 3.79
CA ASN A 230 22.75 0.69 4.45
C ASN A 230 21.65 0.31 3.46
N THR A 231 21.65 0.93 2.28
CA THR A 231 20.71 0.60 1.20
C THR A 231 20.83 -0.86 0.76
N LEU A 232 22.06 -1.35 0.63
CA LEU A 232 22.34 -2.74 0.31
C LEU A 232 21.83 -3.68 1.42
N ARG A 233 22.08 -3.36 2.69
CA ARG A 233 21.54 -4.12 3.85
C ARG A 233 20.02 -4.25 3.78
N HIS A 234 19.31 -3.15 3.56
CA HIS A 234 17.85 -3.17 3.44
C HIS A 234 17.37 -3.96 2.21
N THR A 235 18.05 -3.81 1.08
CA THR A 235 17.71 -4.53 -0.17
C THR A 235 17.90 -6.04 -0.01
N ILE A 236 19.03 -6.46 0.58
CA ILE A 236 19.29 -7.87 0.93
C ILE A 236 18.21 -8.38 1.89
N THR A 237 17.85 -7.59 2.90
CA THR A 237 16.82 -7.98 3.86
C THR A 237 15.46 -8.20 3.20
N ILE A 238 15.06 -7.33 2.26
CA ILE A 238 13.85 -7.49 1.44
C ILE A 238 13.95 -8.79 0.62
N ALA A 239 15.03 -8.98 -0.13
CA ALA A 239 15.22 -10.13 -1.00
C ALA A 239 15.22 -11.46 -0.23
N LEU A 240 16.00 -11.57 0.85
CA LEU A 240 16.06 -12.76 1.70
C LEU A 240 14.67 -13.16 2.21
N THR A 241 13.84 -12.19 2.55
CA THR A 241 12.53 -12.51 3.13
C THR A 241 11.50 -12.87 2.09
N GLN A 242 11.55 -12.25 0.89
CA GLN A 242 10.79 -12.74 -0.25
C GLN A 242 11.12 -14.21 -0.52
N THR A 243 12.41 -14.57 -0.50
CA THR A 243 12.87 -15.95 -0.67
C THR A 243 12.39 -16.87 0.45
N LEU A 244 12.46 -16.44 1.71
CA LEU A 244 12.01 -17.24 2.86
C LEU A 244 10.50 -17.52 2.82
N ILE A 245 9.68 -16.51 2.51
CA ILE A 245 8.23 -16.68 2.40
C ILE A 245 7.87 -17.58 1.20
N ALA A 246 8.61 -17.43 0.09
CA ALA A 246 8.43 -18.24 -1.11
C ALA A 246 9.05 -19.64 -1.02
N LEU A 247 9.81 -19.95 0.03
CA LEU A 247 10.62 -21.16 0.13
C LEU A 247 9.84 -22.46 -0.16
N PRO A 248 8.60 -22.67 0.36
CA PRO A 248 7.84 -23.88 0.07
C PRO A 248 7.55 -24.08 -1.42
N PHE A 249 7.40 -22.99 -2.17
CA PHE A 249 7.11 -23.01 -3.60
C PHE A 249 8.40 -23.07 -4.43
N LEU A 250 9.46 -22.37 -3.98
CA LEU A 250 10.77 -22.39 -4.62
C LEU A 250 11.41 -23.79 -4.61
N LEU A 251 11.30 -24.50 -3.48
CA LEU A 251 11.84 -25.86 -3.35
C LEU A 251 11.11 -26.88 -4.22
N ASN A 252 9.81 -26.68 -4.47
CA ASN A 252 9.01 -27.58 -5.29
C ASN A 252 9.17 -27.27 -6.79
N ASN A 253 8.88 -26.03 -7.20
CA ASN A 253 8.98 -25.60 -8.59
C ASN A 253 9.24 -24.08 -8.69
N TRP A 254 10.50 -23.67 -8.52
CA TRP A 254 10.90 -22.26 -8.57
C TRP A 254 10.55 -21.56 -9.90
N ARG A 255 10.60 -22.27 -11.03
CA ARG A 255 10.25 -21.69 -12.34
C ARG A 255 8.78 -21.33 -12.40
N SER A 256 7.93 -22.26 -11.99
CA SER A 256 6.49 -22.05 -11.91
C SER A 256 6.15 -20.89 -10.97
N TYR A 257 6.77 -20.85 -9.79
CA TYR A 257 6.59 -19.72 -8.87
C TYR A 257 6.92 -18.37 -9.52
N LEU A 258 8.11 -18.22 -10.13
CA LEU A 258 8.52 -16.95 -10.72
C LEU A 258 7.66 -16.53 -11.90
N ILE A 259 7.28 -17.47 -12.77
CA ILE A 259 6.46 -17.18 -13.97
C ILE A 259 5.08 -16.70 -13.57
N TYR A 260 4.43 -17.34 -12.59
CA TYR A 260 3.06 -17.01 -12.23
C TYR A 260 2.97 -15.84 -11.23
N ALA A 261 3.84 -15.76 -10.23
CA ALA A 261 3.81 -14.71 -9.20
C ALA A 261 4.30 -13.34 -9.71
N PHE A 262 5.15 -13.32 -10.74
CA PHE A 262 5.74 -12.11 -11.32
C PHE A 262 5.49 -12.03 -12.84
N ASP A 263 4.28 -12.40 -13.24
CA ASP A 263 3.88 -12.43 -14.64
C ASP A 263 3.60 -11.03 -15.20
N LEU A 264 4.61 -10.45 -15.87
CA LEU A 264 4.50 -9.16 -16.55
C LEU A 264 3.79 -9.25 -17.91
N SER A 265 3.47 -10.45 -18.41
CA SER A 265 2.81 -10.64 -19.69
C SER A 265 1.28 -10.54 -19.61
N ARG A 266 0.74 -10.55 -18.39
CA ARG A 266 -0.71 -10.48 -18.15
C ARG A 266 -1.31 -9.18 -18.66
N VAL A 267 -2.27 -9.35 -19.57
CA VAL A 267 -3.11 -8.27 -20.06
C VAL A 267 -4.38 -8.23 -19.25
N PHE A 268 -4.72 -7.03 -18.78
CA PHE A 268 -5.99 -6.80 -18.09
C PHE A 268 -7.14 -6.92 -19.09
N MET A 269 -8.28 -7.48 -18.70
CA MET A 269 -9.41 -7.61 -19.64
C MET A 269 -10.13 -6.26 -19.79
N TYR A 270 -10.42 -5.87 -21.03
CA TYR A 270 -11.10 -4.60 -21.32
C TYR A 270 -12.46 -4.48 -20.60
N LYS A 271 -13.23 -5.58 -20.47
CA LYS A 271 -14.50 -5.60 -19.73
C LYS A 271 -14.39 -5.14 -18.27
N TRP A 272 -13.23 -5.32 -17.64
CA TRP A 272 -13.02 -4.96 -16.24
C TRP A 272 -12.40 -3.58 -16.07
N THR A 273 -12.04 -2.89 -17.17
CA THR A 273 -11.31 -1.62 -17.08
C THR A 273 -12.25 -0.47 -16.78
N VAL A 274 -12.06 0.14 -15.62
CA VAL A 274 -12.84 1.31 -15.20
C VAL A 274 -12.12 2.58 -15.59
N ASN A 275 -10.81 2.67 -15.28
CA ASN A 275 -10.03 3.87 -15.51
C ASN A 275 -9.71 4.10 -16.99
N TRP A 276 -9.60 3.03 -17.78
CA TRP A 276 -9.26 3.13 -19.21
C TRP A 276 -10.48 2.93 -20.12
N ARG A 277 -11.70 3.02 -19.59
CA ARG A 277 -12.92 2.77 -20.37
C ARG A 277 -13.17 3.82 -21.46
N PHE A 278 -12.45 4.94 -21.41
CA PHE A 278 -12.46 5.98 -22.42
C PHE A 278 -11.56 5.68 -23.63
N VAL A 279 -10.73 4.64 -23.55
CA VAL A 279 -9.87 4.14 -24.64
C VAL A 279 -10.58 2.96 -25.28
N ASP A 280 -10.51 2.82 -26.61
CA ASP A 280 -11.08 1.67 -27.32
C ASP A 280 -10.36 0.35 -26.97
N GLU A 281 -11.04 -0.77 -27.20
CA GLU A 281 -10.55 -2.09 -26.82
C GLU A 281 -9.26 -2.47 -27.57
N ASP A 282 -9.16 -2.13 -28.85
CA ASP A 282 -8.00 -2.45 -29.68
C ASP A 282 -6.75 -1.73 -29.18
N THR A 283 -6.88 -0.44 -28.87
CA THR A 283 -5.80 0.36 -28.27
C THR A 283 -5.44 -0.17 -26.89
N PHE A 284 -6.43 -0.47 -26.04
CA PHE A 284 -6.21 -0.94 -24.67
C PHE A 284 -5.46 -2.28 -24.62
N LEU A 285 -5.79 -3.21 -25.53
CA LEU A 285 -5.14 -4.53 -25.63
C LEU A 285 -3.83 -4.50 -26.41
N SER A 286 -3.48 -3.38 -27.06
CA SER A 286 -2.27 -3.30 -27.86
C SER A 286 -0.99 -3.36 -27.02
N SER A 287 -0.03 -4.18 -27.47
CA SER A 287 1.28 -4.28 -26.79
C SER A 287 2.08 -2.97 -26.86
N GLY A 288 1.88 -2.17 -27.91
CA GLY A 288 2.48 -0.85 -28.06
C GLY A 288 2.01 0.12 -26.98
N TRP A 289 0.70 0.13 -26.68
CA TRP A 289 0.12 0.95 -25.62
C TRP A 289 0.68 0.59 -24.24
N ALA A 290 0.68 -0.70 -23.88
CA ALA A 290 1.22 -1.16 -22.60
C ALA A 290 2.71 -0.80 -22.42
N LYS A 291 3.53 -1.00 -23.46
CA LYS A 291 4.95 -0.61 -23.46
C LYS A 291 5.11 0.91 -23.38
N GLY A 292 4.28 1.68 -24.08
CA GLY A 292 4.28 3.14 -24.01
C GLY A 292 4.00 3.67 -22.61
N LEU A 293 2.99 3.13 -21.93
CA LEU A 293 2.68 3.46 -20.53
C LEU A 293 3.84 3.12 -19.59
N LEU A 294 4.48 1.96 -19.78
CA LEU A 294 5.64 1.56 -18.98
C LEU A 294 6.83 2.50 -19.19
N ILE A 295 7.14 2.86 -20.45
CA ILE A 295 8.19 3.82 -20.77
C ILE A 295 7.87 5.18 -20.12
N ALA A 296 6.66 5.69 -20.27
CA ALA A 296 6.25 6.95 -19.66
C ALA A 296 6.41 6.95 -18.13
N HIS A 297 6.06 5.84 -17.48
CA HIS A 297 6.26 5.66 -16.04
C HIS A 297 7.75 5.70 -15.66
N VAL A 298 8.59 4.90 -16.33
CA VAL A 298 10.04 4.85 -16.07
C VAL A 298 10.69 6.21 -16.34
N SER A 299 10.36 6.87 -17.45
CA SER A 299 10.85 8.21 -17.78
C SER A 299 10.47 9.24 -16.71
N THR A 300 9.26 9.17 -16.16
CA THR A 300 8.82 10.04 -15.06
C THR A 300 9.65 9.79 -13.81
N LEU A 301 9.89 8.53 -13.43
CA LEU A 301 10.73 8.19 -12.27
C LEU A 301 12.16 8.69 -12.44
N VAL A 302 12.75 8.52 -13.63
CA VAL A 302 14.09 9.00 -13.95
C VAL A 302 14.15 10.53 -13.86
N ALA A 303 13.18 11.23 -14.45
CA ALA A 303 13.11 12.69 -14.38
C ALA A 303 13.00 13.19 -12.93
N PHE A 304 12.14 12.57 -12.11
CA PHE A 304 12.03 12.93 -10.70
C PHE A 304 13.31 12.63 -9.91
N GLY A 305 13.96 11.49 -10.16
CA GLY A 305 15.23 11.12 -9.54
C GLY A 305 16.35 12.10 -9.86
N LEU A 306 16.47 12.51 -11.13
CA LEU A 306 17.51 13.43 -11.59
C LEU A 306 17.27 14.87 -11.14
N PHE A 307 16.03 15.36 -11.25
CA PHE A 307 15.74 16.79 -11.17
C PHE A 307 14.97 17.22 -9.91
N ARG A 308 14.23 16.33 -9.24
CA ARG A 308 13.33 16.72 -8.12
C ARG A 308 13.77 16.18 -6.76
N TRP A 309 14.01 14.88 -6.65
CA TRP A 309 14.23 14.19 -5.36
C TRP A 309 15.57 14.54 -4.71
N CYS A 310 16.60 14.84 -5.51
CA CYS A 310 17.94 15.18 -5.04
C CYS A 310 18.27 16.68 -5.16
N ASN A 311 17.32 17.53 -5.56
CA ASN A 311 17.58 18.94 -5.83
C ASN A 311 18.11 19.70 -4.59
N LYS A 312 17.48 19.49 -3.43
CA LYS A 312 17.89 20.09 -2.14
C LYS A 312 19.30 19.64 -1.69
N ASP A 313 19.82 18.56 -2.26
CA ASP A 313 21.12 17.98 -1.94
C ASP A 313 22.20 18.31 -2.99
N GLY A 314 21.95 19.30 -3.84
CA GLY A 314 22.86 19.73 -4.91
C GLY A 314 22.79 18.91 -6.19
N GLY A 315 21.75 18.09 -6.36
CA GLY A 315 21.48 17.28 -7.55
C GLY A 315 21.87 15.81 -7.41
N ALA A 316 21.30 14.95 -8.27
CA ALA A 316 21.47 13.51 -8.19
C ALA A 316 22.94 13.06 -8.28
N TRP A 317 23.72 13.64 -9.19
CA TRP A 317 25.13 13.28 -9.37
C TRP A 317 25.99 13.59 -8.15
N LYS A 318 25.75 14.72 -7.46
CA LYS A 318 26.48 15.06 -6.23
C LYS A 318 26.09 14.16 -5.06
N VAL A 319 24.84 13.69 -5.00
CA VAL A 319 24.40 12.69 -4.02
C VAL A 319 25.10 11.36 -4.28
N LEU A 320 25.13 10.91 -5.54
CA LEU A 320 25.80 9.67 -5.93
C LEU A 320 27.30 9.70 -5.63
N ASP A 321 28.02 10.75 -6.06
CA ASP A 321 29.45 10.91 -5.80
C ASP A 321 29.75 10.90 -4.29
N ARG A 322 28.96 11.60 -3.48
CA ARG A 322 29.12 11.58 -2.00
C ARG A 322 28.86 10.20 -1.40
N GLY A 323 27.80 9.52 -1.84
CA GLY A 323 27.49 8.17 -1.38
C GLY A 323 28.59 7.18 -1.74
N LEU A 324 29.14 7.24 -2.96
CA LEU A 324 30.21 6.34 -3.41
C LEU A 324 31.53 6.61 -2.69
N ARG A 325 31.87 7.88 -2.39
CA ARG A 325 33.07 8.23 -1.62
C ARG A 325 32.98 7.81 -0.15
N ARG A 326 31.78 7.81 0.43
CA ARG A 326 31.54 7.52 1.84
C ARG A 326 30.38 6.52 2.00
N PRO A 327 30.61 5.24 1.66
CA PRO A 327 29.53 4.27 1.46
C PRO A 327 28.77 3.88 2.74
N ALA A 328 29.34 4.15 3.92
CA ALA A 328 28.73 3.91 5.23
C ALA A 328 28.02 5.14 5.84
N LEU A 329 28.07 6.31 5.17
CA LEU A 329 27.56 7.56 5.71
C LEU A 329 26.38 8.10 4.88
N PRO A 330 25.51 8.94 5.47
CA PRO A 330 24.43 9.59 4.75
C PRO A 330 24.94 10.37 3.53
N ALA A 331 24.28 10.18 2.38
CA ALA A 331 24.60 10.90 1.15
C ALA A 331 23.84 12.24 1.01
N SER A 332 22.87 12.53 1.89
CA SER A 332 22.15 13.82 1.93
C SER A 332 22.95 14.92 2.64
N LEU A 333 22.79 16.18 2.23
CA LEU A 333 23.34 17.34 2.95
C LEU A 333 22.45 17.76 4.13
N ALA A 334 21.14 17.52 4.01
CA ALA A 334 20.15 17.83 5.04
C ALA A 334 19.49 16.53 5.54
N PRO A 335 19.00 16.49 6.79
CA PRO A 335 18.20 15.36 7.26
C PRO A 335 16.97 15.18 6.38
N ILE A 336 16.74 13.96 5.88
CA ILE A 336 15.52 13.63 5.14
C ILE A 336 14.38 13.52 6.14
N THR A 337 13.76 14.67 6.40
CA THR A 337 12.56 14.82 7.22
C THR A 337 11.35 15.00 6.31
N ALA A 338 10.18 14.64 6.82
CA ALA A 338 8.94 14.65 6.07
C ALA A 338 8.58 16.06 5.56
N ASP A 339 8.92 17.11 6.32
CA ASP A 339 9.39 18.40 5.82
C ASP A 339 9.97 19.23 6.98
N ARG A 340 10.96 20.09 6.71
CA ARG A 340 11.28 21.25 7.54
C ARG A 340 10.79 22.49 6.81
N LYS A 341 10.06 23.33 7.56
CA LYS A 341 9.57 24.66 7.19
C LYS A 341 10.64 25.52 6.52
#